data_AF-A0A256I0Z2-F1
#
_entry.id   AF-A0A256I0Z2-F1
#
_cell.length_a   1.000
_cell.length_b   1.000
_cell.length_c   1.000
_cell.angle_alpha   90.00
_cell.angle_beta   90.00
_cell.angle_gamma   90.00
#
_symmetry.space_group_name_H-M   'P 1'
#
loop_
_entity.id
_entity.type
_entity.pdbx_description
1 polymer ?
#
loop_
_entity_poly.entity_id
_entity_poly.type
_entity_poly.pdbx_seq_one_letter_code
_entity_poly.pdbx_strand_id
1 'polypeptide(L)'
;MTTTQVTLVQIDNYGPWTTTPEPRREMDLQTLQSRLFADIAQFVGHRDAYVFFTRFDNMIAVTNGVDDAAHAALQESIGNRYPVSISLGTAVDERPVDALEAANQQLQHEGSAQDKARTEV
;
A
#
# COMPACT_ATOMS: atom_id res chain seq x y z
N MET A 1 -1.75 -27.93 -1.34
CA MET A 1 -2.67 -26.83 -0.96
C MET A 1 -2.24 -25.59 -1.71
N THR A 2 -3.14 -24.65 -2.01
CA THR A 2 -2.79 -23.41 -2.73
C THR A 2 -2.41 -22.34 -1.71
N THR A 3 -1.16 -21.87 -1.74
CA THR A 3 -0.71 -20.72 -0.96
C THR A 3 -1.21 -19.42 -1.60
N THR A 4 -1.43 -18.41 -0.78
CA THR A 4 -1.85 -17.07 -1.21
C THR A 4 -0.78 -16.06 -0.80
N GLN A 5 -0.27 -15.31 -1.77
CA GLN A 5 0.55 -14.13 -1.55
C GLN A 5 -0.36 -12.92 -1.34
N VAL A 6 -0.16 -12.24 -0.21
CA VAL A 6 -0.87 -11.01 0.14
C VAL A 6 0.15 -9.89 0.28
N THR A 7 -0.15 -8.75 -0.35
CA THR A 7 0.58 -7.50 -0.17
C THR A 7 -0.32 -6.48 0.53
N LEU A 8 0.12 -6.00 1.69
CA LEU A 8 -0.48 -4.84 2.37
C LEU A 8 0.17 -3.57 1.81
N VAL A 9 -0.65 -2.68 1.28
CA VAL A 9 -0.23 -1.36 0.79
C VAL A 9 -0.65 -0.31 1.81
N GLN A 10 0.28 0.54 2.24
CA GLN A 10 0.01 1.58 3.23
C GLN A 10 0.60 2.91 2.79
N ILE A 11 -0.19 3.99 2.82
CA ILE A 11 0.30 5.34 2.55
C ILE A 11 1.14 5.82 3.74
N ASP A 12 2.37 6.23 3.46
CA ASP A 12 3.31 6.64 4.50
C ASP A 12 2.91 7.98 5.12
N ASN A 13 2.92 8.02 6.46
CA ASN A 13 2.70 9.24 7.24
C ASN A 13 1.42 10.01 6.85
N TYR A 14 0.38 9.28 6.44
CA TYR A 14 -0.81 9.89 5.82
C TYR A 14 -1.60 10.78 6.79
N GLY A 15 -1.87 10.33 8.01
CA GLY A 15 -2.64 11.10 9.00
C GLY A 15 -2.04 12.49 9.30
N PRO A 16 -0.74 12.59 9.63
CA PRO A 16 -0.08 13.89 9.76
C PRO A 16 -0.06 14.71 8.46
N TRP A 17 0.10 14.05 7.30
CA TRP A 17 0.12 14.72 5.99
C TRP A 17 -1.22 15.37 5.60
N THR A 18 -2.36 14.81 6.03
CA THR A 18 -3.69 15.39 5.75
C THR A 18 -4.01 16.61 6.61
N THR A 19 -3.31 16.80 7.73
CA THR A 19 -3.63 17.82 8.74
C THR A 19 -2.57 18.92 8.91
N THR A 20 -1.39 18.78 8.31
CA THR A 20 -0.25 19.70 8.48
C THR A 20 0.14 20.39 7.17
N PRO A 21 0.39 21.72 7.16
CA PRO A 21 0.34 22.67 8.29
C PRO A 21 -1.08 23.05 8.72
N GLU A 22 -2.06 22.79 7.87
CA GLU A 22 -3.49 22.94 8.15
C GLU A 22 -4.26 21.80 7.47
N PRO A 23 -5.49 21.48 7.93
CA PRO A 23 -6.31 20.44 7.31
C PRO A 23 -6.52 20.68 5.82
N ARG A 24 -6.23 19.65 5.02
CA ARG A 24 -6.52 19.64 3.58
C ARG A 24 -8.01 19.51 3.35
N ARG A 25 -8.49 20.01 2.21
CA ARG A 25 -9.90 19.89 1.84
C ARG A 25 -10.26 18.43 1.59
N GLU A 26 -11.37 17.98 2.17
CA GLU A 26 -11.80 16.58 2.08
C GLU A 26 -11.95 16.11 0.63
N MET A 27 -12.50 16.93 -0.26
CA MET A 27 -12.66 16.55 -1.67
C MET A 27 -11.33 16.34 -2.41
N ASP A 28 -10.27 17.04 -2.00
CA ASP A 28 -8.93 16.83 -2.57
C ASP A 28 -8.35 15.49 -2.08
N LEU A 29 -8.59 15.14 -0.81
CA LEU A 29 -8.20 13.85 -0.22
C LEU A 29 -8.93 12.67 -0.88
N GLN A 30 -10.25 12.77 -1.03
CA GLN A 30 -11.07 11.76 -1.69
C GLN A 30 -10.64 11.56 -3.16
N THR A 31 -10.31 12.66 -3.86
CA THR A 31 -9.82 12.59 -5.24
C THR A 31 -8.44 11.92 -5.31
N LEU A 32 -7.52 12.28 -4.41
CA LEU A 32 -6.20 11.66 -4.33
C LEU A 32 -6.30 10.17 -4.06
N GLN A 33 -7.05 9.77 -3.02
CA GLN A 33 -7.23 8.37 -2.63
C GLN A 33 -7.86 7.55 -3.76
N SER A 34 -8.88 8.09 -4.44
CA SER A 34 -9.55 7.41 -5.55
C SER A 34 -8.61 7.20 -6.74
N ARG A 35 -7.82 8.22 -7.10
CA ARG A 35 -6.84 8.10 -8.19
C ARG A 35 -5.72 7.14 -7.82
N LEU A 36 -5.19 7.24 -6.60
CA LEU A 36 -4.12 6.35 -6.13
C LEU A 36 -4.57 4.89 -6.17
N PHE A 37 -5.78 4.60 -5.67
CA PHE A 37 -6.36 3.26 -5.76
C PHE A 37 -6.49 2.79 -7.22
N ALA A 38 -7.03 3.63 -8.10
CA ALA A 38 -7.20 3.29 -9.51
C ALA A 38 -5.86 2.94 -10.18
N ASP A 39 -4.81 3.70 -9.87
CA ASP A 39 -3.48 3.50 -10.46
C ASP A 39 -2.78 2.25 -9.90
N ILE A 40 -2.93 1.96 -8.61
CA ILE A 40 -2.46 0.70 -8.02
C ILE A 40 -3.22 -0.47 -8.65
N ALA A 41 -4.55 -0.39 -8.75
CA ALA A 41 -5.39 -1.42 -9.35
C ALA A 41 -5.02 -1.67 -10.82
N GLN A 42 -4.76 -0.61 -11.57
CA GLN A 42 -4.26 -0.72 -12.94
C GLN A 42 -2.90 -1.40 -12.95
N PHE A 43 -1.94 -0.99 -12.11
CA PHE A 43 -0.60 -1.56 -12.09
C PHE A 43 -0.60 -3.07 -11.80
N VAL A 44 -1.32 -3.50 -10.75
CA VAL A 44 -1.36 -4.92 -10.35
C VAL A 44 -2.24 -5.75 -11.28
N GLY A 45 -3.29 -5.16 -11.85
CA GLY A 45 -4.20 -5.84 -12.78
C GLY A 45 -3.53 -6.33 -14.07
N HIS A 46 -2.45 -5.67 -14.52
CA HIS A 46 -1.65 -6.15 -15.67
C HIS A 46 -0.79 -7.40 -15.33
N ARG A 47 -0.83 -7.86 -14.08
CA ARG A 47 -0.04 -8.98 -13.55
C ARG A 47 -0.94 -10.05 -12.93
N ASP A 48 -2.20 -10.13 -13.36
CA ASP A 48 -3.21 -11.07 -12.85
C ASP A 48 -3.45 -10.98 -11.33
N ALA A 49 -3.13 -9.82 -10.73
CA ALA A 49 -3.33 -9.53 -9.32
C ALA A 49 -4.54 -8.61 -9.09
N TYR A 50 -5.06 -8.62 -7.86
CA TYR A 50 -6.26 -7.88 -7.47
C TYR A 50 -5.99 -7.06 -6.22
N VAL A 51 -6.54 -5.85 -6.14
CA VAL A 51 -6.44 -4.98 -4.96
C VAL A 51 -7.83 -4.54 -4.50
N PHE A 52 -7.99 -4.46 -3.18
CA PHE A 52 -9.22 -4.08 -2.50
C PHE A 52 -8.95 -2.88 -1.60
N PHE A 53 -9.80 -1.86 -1.69
CA PHE A 53 -9.79 -0.76 -0.73
C PHE A 53 -10.22 -1.30 0.64
N THR A 54 -9.54 -0.87 1.71
CA THR A 54 -9.96 -1.18 3.09
C THR A 54 -10.36 0.10 3.81
N ARG A 55 -9.53 0.58 4.74
CA ARG A 55 -9.53 1.98 5.21
C ARG A 55 -8.66 2.71 4.20
N PHE A 56 -9.16 3.66 3.43
CA PHE A 56 -8.53 4.23 2.20
C PHE A 56 -6.99 4.41 2.19
N ASP A 57 -6.36 4.71 3.33
CA ASP A 57 -4.90 4.82 3.51
C ASP A 57 -4.16 3.47 3.56
N ASN A 58 -4.91 2.37 3.55
CA ASN A 58 -4.50 0.98 3.58
C ASN A 58 -5.29 0.18 2.52
N MET A 59 -4.60 -0.65 1.75
CA MET A 59 -5.21 -1.51 0.74
C MET A 59 -4.63 -2.91 0.86
N ILE A 60 -5.43 -3.93 0.54
CA ILE A 60 -4.99 -5.32 0.53
C ILE A 60 -4.98 -5.79 -0.91
N ALA A 61 -3.85 -6.31 -1.36
CA ALA A 61 -3.70 -6.90 -2.68
C ALA A 61 -3.40 -8.41 -2.58
N VAL A 62 -4.01 -9.19 -3.46
CA VAL A 62 -3.65 -10.59 -3.71
C VAL A 62 -2.72 -10.58 -4.91
N THR A 63 -1.45 -10.91 -4.67
CA THR A 63 -0.32 -10.61 -5.58
C THR A 63 0.48 -11.86 -5.96
N ASN A 64 -0.17 -13.02 -6.03
CA ASN A 64 0.50 -14.30 -6.36
C ASN A 64 1.42 -14.18 -7.58
N GLY A 65 2.72 -14.38 -7.39
CA GLY A 65 3.72 -14.33 -8.47
C GLY A 65 4.20 -12.93 -8.87
N VAL A 66 3.72 -11.87 -8.21
CA VAL A 66 4.29 -10.52 -8.33
C VAL A 66 5.53 -10.45 -7.45
N ASP A 67 6.67 -10.11 -8.05
CA ASP A 67 7.96 -10.07 -7.38
C ASP A 67 8.28 -8.70 -6.78
N ASP A 68 9.38 -8.65 -6.01
CA ASP A 68 9.84 -7.44 -5.34
C ASP A 68 10.23 -6.34 -6.33
N ALA A 69 10.71 -6.71 -7.51
CA ALA A 69 11.04 -5.74 -8.56
C ALA A 69 9.79 -5.01 -9.08
N ALA A 70 8.68 -5.73 -9.25
CA ALA A 70 7.40 -5.11 -9.58
C ALA A 70 6.87 -4.23 -8.44
N HIS A 71 7.03 -4.66 -7.18
CA HIS A 71 6.65 -3.83 -6.02
C HIS A 71 7.49 -2.55 -5.92
N ALA A 72 8.81 -2.62 -6.12
CA ALA A 72 9.68 -1.45 -6.15
C ALA A 72 9.30 -0.48 -7.29
N ALA A 73 9.00 -1.01 -8.49
CA ALA A 73 8.53 -0.19 -9.61
C ALA A 73 7.18 0.48 -9.33
N LEU A 74 6.31 -0.16 -8.54
CA LEU A 74 5.07 0.45 -8.07
C LEU A 74 5.36 1.62 -7.12
N GLN A 75 6.22 1.42 -6.11
CA GLN A 75 6.61 2.48 -5.16
C GLN A 75 7.18 3.68 -5.90
N GLU A 76 8.17 3.47 -6.77
CA GLU A 76 8.78 4.51 -7.58
C GLU A 76 7.73 5.26 -8.44
N SER A 77 6.83 4.52 -9.10
CA SER A 77 5.77 5.12 -9.91
C SER A 77 4.83 6.00 -9.09
N ILE A 78 4.48 5.60 -7.85
CA ILE A 78 3.66 6.41 -6.96
C ILE A 78 4.43 7.64 -6.48
N GLY A 79 5.66 7.47 -5.98
CA GLY A 79 6.51 8.57 -5.50
C GLY A 79 6.77 9.65 -6.56
N ASN A 80 6.81 9.28 -7.84
CA ASN A 80 6.97 10.21 -8.96
C ASN A 80 5.71 11.04 -9.29
N ARG A 81 4.52 10.58 -8.88
CA ARG A 81 3.22 11.12 -9.38
C ARG A 81 2.32 11.67 -8.29
N TYR A 82 2.54 11.26 -7.04
CA TYR A 82 1.72 11.61 -5.90
C TYR A 82 2.53 12.36 -4.84
N PRO A 83 1.88 13.24 -4.04
CA PRO A 83 2.53 13.95 -2.95
C PRO A 83 2.72 13.06 -1.68
N VAL A 84 2.62 11.75 -1.83
CA VAL A 84 2.74 10.73 -0.78
C VAL A 84 3.50 9.52 -1.34
N SER A 85 4.21 8.81 -0.48
CA SER A 85 4.80 7.50 -0.79
C SER A 85 3.95 6.36 -0.23
N ILE A 86 4.26 5.13 -0.63
CA ILE A 86 3.62 3.92 -0.11
C ILE A 86 4.67 2.91 0.34
N SER A 87 4.39 2.24 1.45
CA SER A 87 5.14 1.06 1.90
C SER A 87 4.36 -0.21 1.60
N LEU A 88 5.10 -1.29 1.34
CA LEU A 88 4.55 -2.57 0.90
C LEU A 88 5.03 -3.71 1.81
N GLY A 89 4.12 -4.39 2.49
CA GLY A 89 4.43 -5.62 3.23
C GLY A 89 3.92 -6.82 2.45
N THR A 90 4.75 -7.82 2.16
CA THR A 90 4.34 -8.99 1.36
C THR A 90 4.66 -10.29 2.07
N ALA A 91 3.68 -11.18 2.17
CA ALA A 91 3.89 -12.52 2.71
C ALA A 91 3.01 -13.56 2.01
N VAL A 92 3.39 -14.83 2.18
CA VAL A 92 2.75 -15.99 1.56
C VAL A 92 2.37 -16.98 2.64
N ASP A 93 1.13 -17.44 2.63
CA ASP A 93 0.65 -18.48 3.56
C ASP A 93 -0.47 -19.32 2.92
N GLU A 94 -0.77 -20.50 3.45
CA GLU A 94 -1.94 -21.30 3.07
C GLU A 94 -3.26 -20.62 3.49
N ARG A 95 -3.23 -19.81 4.54
CA ARG A 95 -4.37 -19.03 5.04
C ARG A 95 -4.16 -17.55 4.73
N PRO A 96 -5.02 -16.90 3.92
CA PRO A 96 -4.86 -15.49 3.55
C PRO A 96 -4.77 -14.52 4.74
N VAL A 97 -5.43 -14.84 5.85
CA VAL A 97 -5.34 -14.04 7.08
C VAL A 97 -3.95 -14.09 7.72
N ASP A 98 -3.31 -15.26 7.71
CA ASP A 98 -1.97 -15.43 8.30
C ASP A 98 -0.92 -14.74 7.41
N ALA A 99 -1.09 -14.78 6.08
CA ALA A 99 -0.29 -13.99 5.14
C ALA A 99 -0.43 -12.47 5.38
N LEU A 100 -1.65 -11.98 5.58
CA LEU A 100 -1.88 -10.57 5.89
C LEU A 100 -1.26 -10.15 7.23
N GLU A 101 -1.37 -10.99 8.26
CA GLU A 101 -0.76 -10.73 9.58
C GLU A 101 0.76 -10.64 9.47
N ALA A 102 1.40 -11.56 8.74
CA ALA A 102 2.84 -11.55 8.50
C ALA A 102 3.29 -10.31 7.70
N ALA A 103 2.57 -9.95 6.63
CA ALA A 103 2.81 -8.74 5.86
C ALA A 103 2.72 -7.46 6.71
N ASN A 104 1.72 -7.39 7.59
CA ASN A 104 1.55 -6.26 8.51
C ASN A 104 2.68 -6.20 9.57
N GLN A 105 3.14 -7.36 10.07
CA GLN A 105 4.25 -7.40 11.02
C GLN A 105 5.56 -6.89 10.42
N GLN A 106 5.85 -7.18 9.14
CA GLN A 106 7.00 -6.61 8.44
C GLN A 106 6.94 -5.08 8.46
N LEU A 107 5.79 -4.51 8.10
CA LEU A 107 5.61 -3.06 8.10
C LEU A 107 5.75 -2.43 9.49
N GLN A 108 5.23 -3.10 10.53
CA GLN A 108 5.34 -2.63 11.92
C GLN A 108 6.76 -2.74 12.48
N HIS A 109 7.55 -3.70 12.01
CA HIS A 109 8.95 -3.84 12.41
C HIS A 109 9.79 -2.63 11.98
N GLU A 110 9.51 -2.10 10.79
CA GLU A 110 10.20 -0.94 10.22
C GLU A 110 9.73 0.40 10.79
N GLY A 111 8.64 0.41 11.57
CA GLY A 111 8.20 1.58 12.33
C GLY A 111 6.71 1.89 12.24
N SER A 112 6.33 3.00 12.86
CA SER A 112 4.93 3.45 12.87
C SER A 112 4.49 3.92 11.48
N ALA A 113 3.24 3.66 11.13
CA ALA A 113 2.58 4.21 9.95
C ALA A 113 2.59 5.75 9.89
N GLN A 114 2.71 6.40 11.05
CA GLN A 114 2.75 7.86 11.19
C GLN A 114 4.17 8.39 11.44
N ASP A 115 5.19 7.53 11.35
CA ASP A 115 6.58 7.98 11.43
C ASP A 115 7.00 8.62 10.11
N LYS A 116 7.53 9.85 10.18
CA LYS A 116 8.04 10.58 9.02
C LYS A 116 9.34 9.97 8.46
N ALA A 117 10.09 9.25 9.29
CA ALA A 117 11.34 8.61 8.88
C ALA A 117 11.13 7.25 8.20
N ARG A 118 9.92 6.69 8.30
CA ARG A 118 9.54 5.41 7.70
C ARG A 118 8.84 5.68 6.37
N THR A 119 9.55 5.42 5.29
CA THR A 119 9.09 5.67 3.91
C THR A 119 9.55 4.54 3.01
N GLU A 120 8.64 4.06 2.14
CA GLU A 120 8.95 3.06 1.12
C GLU A 120 9.67 1.81 1.67
N VAL A 121 9.09 1.24 2.73
CA VAL A 121 9.44 -0.11 3.21
C VAL A 121 9.07 -1.16 2.17
#